data_AF-A0A962NY09-F1
#
_entry.id   AF-A0A962NY09-F1
#
_cell.length_a   1.000
_cell.length_b   1.000
_cell.length_c   1.000
_cell.angle_alpha   90.00
_cell.angle_beta   90.00
_cell.angle_gamma   90.00
#
_symmetry.space_group_name_H-M   'P 1'
#
loop_
_entity.id
_entity.type
_entity.pdbx_description
1 polymer ?
#
loop_
_entity_poly.entity_id
_entity_poly.type
_entity_poly.pdbx_seq_one_letter_code
_entity_poly.pdbx_strand_id
1 'polypeptide(L)' 'PNLSKILLRNNDISYGVYIYHMLVINFLVYMGKVGQIRLVLLVIFTTYVLAALSWFLVEKPALSLKKKTIRL' A
#
# COMPACT_ATOMS: atom_id res chain seq x y z
N PRO A 1 4.08 19.75 15.30
CA PRO A 1 4.80 18.57 14.74
C PRO A 1 4.26 17.17 15.16
N ASN A 2 3.26 17.06 16.05
CA ASN A 2 2.75 15.77 16.55
C ASN A 2 1.48 15.23 15.85
N LEU A 3 0.80 16.04 15.02
CA LEU A 3 -0.45 15.60 14.38
C LEU A 3 -0.22 14.51 13.34
N SER A 4 0.83 14.61 12.54
CA SER A 4 1.17 13.63 11.50
C SER A 4 1.41 12.25 12.08
N LYS A 5 2.09 12.11 13.23
CA LYS A 5 2.31 10.81 13.87
C LYS A 5 1.02 10.17 14.42
N ILE A 6 0.08 10.98 14.90
CA ILE A 6 -1.17 10.49 15.52
C ILE A 6 -2.23 10.18 14.44
N LEU A 7 -2.33 11.00 13.40
CA LEU A 7 -3.23 10.74 12.26
C LEU A 7 -2.70 9.66 11.33
N LEU A 8 -1.39 9.66 11.02
CA LEU A 8 -0.82 8.71 10.08
C LEU A 8 -0.42 7.40 10.75
N ARG A 9 -0.01 7.33 12.03
CA ARG A 9 0.42 6.07 12.68
C ARG A 9 1.33 5.20 11.78
N ASN A 10 2.20 5.81 10.97
CA ASN A 10 3.01 5.14 9.93
C ASN A 10 2.23 4.42 8.80
N ASN A 11 0.95 4.69 8.61
CA ASN A 11 0.19 4.28 7.43
C ASN A 11 0.54 5.18 6.26
N ASP A 12 1.74 4.96 5.71
CA ASP A 12 2.13 5.56 4.46
C ASP A 12 1.38 4.81 3.35
N ILE A 13 0.09 5.10 3.18
CA ILE A 13 -0.71 4.58 2.05
C ILE A 13 0.01 4.91 0.74
N SER A 14 0.67 6.07 0.67
CA SER A 14 1.59 6.47 -0.39
C SER A 14 2.72 5.46 -0.62
N TYR A 15 3.29 4.88 0.44
CA TYR A 15 4.29 3.82 0.35
C TYR A 15 3.69 2.50 -0.18
N GLY A 16 2.51 2.13 0.30
CA GLY A 16 1.78 0.97 -0.23
C GLY A 16 1.48 1.12 -1.72
N VAL A 17 0.96 2.28 -2.14
CA VAL A 17 0.72 2.59 -3.55
C VAL A 17 2.01 2.54 -4.35
N TYR A 18 3.13 3.06 -3.82
CA TYR A 18 4.43 2.98 -4.48
C TYR A 18 4.90 1.54 -4.70
N ILE A 19 4.73 0.62 -3.75
CA ILE A 19 5.11 -0.79 -3.96
C ILE A 19 4.14 -1.49 -4.94
N TYR A 20 2.84 -1.30 -4.74
CA TYR A 20 1.84 -2.10 -5.46
C TYR A 20 1.51 -1.59 -6.86
N HIS A 21 1.67 -0.30 -7.17
CA HIS A 21 1.30 0.22 -8.49
C HIS A 21 2.08 -0.48 -9.61
N MET A 22 3.40 -0.63 -9.45
CA MET A 22 4.24 -1.23 -10.48
C MET A 22 4.04 -2.74 -10.59
N LEU A 23 3.70 -3.40 -9.47
CA LEU A 23 3.31 -4.82 -9.47
C LEU A 23 2.02 -5.02 -10.30
N VAL A 24 0.99 -4.19 -10.07
CA VAL A 24 -0.29 -4.27 -10.79
C VAL A 24 -0.10 -3.92 -12.27
N ILE A 25 0.71 -2.91 -12.60
CA ILE A 25 1.03 -2.56 -13.99
C ILE A 25 1.72 -3.73 -14.69
N ASN A 26 2.77 -4.30 -14.10
CA ASN A 26 3.49 -5.43 -14.69
C ASN A 26 2.58 -6.66 -14.86
N PHE A 27 1.68 -6.92 -13.90
CA PHE A 27 0.71 -8.00 -14.00
C PHE A 27 -0.24 -7.80 -15.20
N LEU A 28 -0.77 -6.59 -15.40
CA LEU A 28 -1.64 -6.30 -16.54
C LEU A 28 -0.89 -6.35 -17.87
N VAL A 29 0.35 -5.88 -17.91
CA VAL A 29 1.23 -5.99 -19.08
C VAL A 29 1.48 -7.46 -19.41
N TYR A 30 1.77 -8.29 -18.40
CA TYR A 30 1.94 -9.73 -18.58
C TYR A 30 0.69 -10.42 -19.13
N MET A 31 -0.51 -9.98 -18.73
CA MET A 31 -1.78 -10.45 -19.30
C MET A 31 -2.08 -9.91 -20.70
N GLY A 32 -1.16 -9.16 -21.32
CA GLY A 32 -1.33 -8.55 -22.65
C GLY A 32 -2.35 -7.40 -22.67
N LYS A 33 -2.73 -6.86 -21.51
CA LYS A 33 -3.67 -5.75 -21.38
C LYS A 33 -2.89 -4.44 -21.37
N VAL A 34 -2.67 -3.86 -22.55
CA VAL A 34 -1.92 -2.60 -22.73
C VAL A 34 -2.71 -1.64 -23.61
N GLY A 35 -2.58 -0.32 -23.39
CA GLY A 35 -3.08 0.72 -24.31
C GLY A 35 -4.55 1.15 -24.14
N GLN A 36 -5.27 0.68 -23.13
CA GLN A 36 -6.65 1.13 -22.85
C GLN A 36 -6.71 2.05 -21.64
N ILE A 37 -7.34 3.22 -21.78
CA ILE A 37 -7.55 4.16 -20.66
C ILE A 37 -8.31 3.52 -19.47
N ARG A 38 -9.18 2.54 -19.76
CA ARG A 38 -9.92 1.77 -18.74
C ARG A 38 -8.99 1.00 -17.79
N LEU A 39 -7.81 0.61 -18.27
CA LEU A 39 -6.81 -0.08 -17.45
C LEU A 39 -6.19 0.86 -16.42
N VAL A 40 -6.10 2.17 -16.70
CA VAL A 40 -5.57 3.15 -15.74
C VAL A 40 -6.47 3.23 -14.51
N LEU A 41 -7.79 3.29 -14.71
CA LEU A 41 -8.75 3.25 -13.61
C LEU A 41 -8.68 1.93 -12.83
N LEU A 42 -8.52 0.81 -13.54
CA LEU A 42 -8.36 -0.51 -12.93
C LEU A 42 -7.07 -0.59 -12.08
N VAL A 43 -5.94 -0.07 -12.58
CA VAL A 43 -4.66 -0.02 -11.86
C VAL A 43 -4.81 0.81 -10.59
N ILE A 44 -5.36 2.02 -10.69
CA ILE A 44 -5.52 2.91 -9.54
C ILE A 44 -6.39 2.24 -8.47
N PHE A 45 -7.55 1.71 -8.87
CA PHE A 45 -8.47 1.05 -7.95
C PHE A 45 -7.83 -0.17 -7.29
N THR A 46 -7.23 -1.08 -8.08
CA THR A 46 -6.61 -2.30 -7.58
C THR A 46 -5.42 -2.00 -6.67
N THR A 47 -4.61 -0.99 -7.02
CA THR A 47 -3.46 -0.57 -6.22
C THR A 47 -3.90 0.00 -4.86
N TYR A 48 -4.93 0.84 -4.84
CA TYR A 48 -5.47 1.38 -3.59
C TYR A 48 -6.08 0.30 -2.69
N VAL A 49 -6.80 -0.66 -3.29
CA VAL A 49 -7.36 -1.80 -2.57
C VAL A 49 -6.24 -2.67 -1.97
N LEU A 50 -5.20 -2.98 -2.75
CA LEU A 50 -4.03 -3.74 -2.27
C LEU A 50 -3.27 -3.00 -1.17
N ALA A 51 -3.06 -1.69 -1.31
CA ALA A 51 -2.43 -0.87 -0.29
C ALA A 51 -3.25 -0.87 1.02
N ALA A 52 -4.57 -0.73 0.93
CA ALA A 52 -5.47 -0.77 2.08
C ALA A 52 -5.51 -2.17 2.75
N LEU A 53 -5.53 -3.23 1.94
CA LEU A 53 -5.47 -4.61 2.43
C LEU A 53 -4.12 -4.89 3.11
N SER A 54 -3.01 -4.43 2.54
CA SER A 54 -1.67 -4.54 3.14
C SER A 54 -1.63 -3.89 4.51
N TRP A 55 -2.17 -2.68 4.65
CA TRP A 55 -2.25 -2.00 5.94
C TRP A 55 -3.00 -2.84 7.00
N PHE A 56 -4.15 -3.39 6.61
CA PHE A 56 -4.98 -4.16 7.54
C PHE A 56 -4.41 -5.54 7.88
N LEU A 57 -3.82 -6.23 6.91
CA LEU A 57 -3.37 -7.62 7.01
C LEU A 57 -1.91 -7.77 7.45
N VAL A 58 -1.04 -6.82 7.13
CA VAL A 58 0.40 -6.91 7.42
C VAL A 58 0.77 -5.90 8.49
N GLU A 59 0.41 -4.65 8.29
CA GLU A 59 0.98 -3.55 9.07
C GLU A 59 0.35 -3.41 10.46
N LYS A 60 -0.96 -3.53 10.56
CA LYS A 60 -1.69 -3.58 11.84
C LYS A 60 -1.22 -4.75 12.74
N PRO A 61 -1.10 -6.00 12.25
CA PRO A 61 -0.53 -7.07 13.07
C PRO A 61 0.98 -6.92 13.32
N ALA A 62 1.78 -6.47 12.35
CA ALA A 62 3.22 -6.23 12.57
C ALA A 62 3.47 -5.16 13.65
N LEU A 63 2.65 -4.11 13.71
CA LEU A 63 2.69 -3.11 14.77
C LEU A 63 2.25 -3.68 16.12
N SER A 64 1.30 -4.62 16.14
CA SER A 64 0.90 -5.31 17.37
C SER A 64 1.99 -6.24 17.91
N LEU A 65 2.86 -6.75 17.02
CA LEU A 65 4.01 -7.59 17.34
C LEU A 65 5.25 -6.81 17.76
N LYS A 66 5.25 -5.47 17.63
CA LYS A 66 6.29 -4.61 18.23
C LYS A 66 6.14 -4.62 19.76
N LYS A 67 6.61 -5.69 20.40
CA LYS A 67 6.97 -5.68 21.83
C LYS A 67 8.07 -4.62 21.99
N LYS A 68 7.76 -3.57 22.77
CA LYS A 68 8.67 -2.50 23.24
C LYS A 68 10.15 -2.79 22.93
N THR A 69 10.64 -2.33 21.78
CA THR A 69 12.07 -2.38 21.48
C THR A 69 12.73 -1.25 22.27
N ILE A 70 13.28 -1.64 23.42
CA ILE A 70 14.39 -1.07 24.19
C ILE A 70 14.41 0.48 24.28
N ARG A 71 14.01 1.00 25.46
CA ARG A 71 14.53 2.28 25.98
C ARG A 71 15.99 2.04 26.35
N LEU A 72 16.92 2.61 25.59
CA LEU A 72 18.26 2.94 26.05
C LEU A 72 18.43 4.44 25.84
#